data_AF-A0A932QFS9-F1
#
_entry.id   AF-A0A932QFS9-F1
#
_cell.length_a   1.000
_cell.length_b   1.000
_cell.length_c   1.000
_cell.angle_alpha   90.00
_cell.angle_beta   90.00
_cell.angle_gamma   90.00
#
_symmetry.space_group_name_H-M   'P 1'
#
loop_
_entity.id
_entity.type
_entity.pdbx_description
1 polymer ?
#
loop_
_entity_poly.entity_id
_entity_poly.type
_entity_poly.pdbx_seq_one_letter_code
_entity_poly.pdbx_strand_id
1 'polypeptide(L)'
;MRRAFVNEDHEEYKPKRNHHLPPRDDPSYDAAAAAALLEGARVSEVLDAEDATGYKWGDPQLRAHVEALLAQARALGDDRLEQVAERYLKHRA
;
A
#
# COMPACT_ATOMS: atom_id res chain seq x y z
N MET A 1 -34.17 -32.42 -11.67
CA MET A 1 -32.97 -32.27 -10.85
C MET A 1 -32.28 -30.96 -11.23
N ARG A 2 -32.27 -29.96 -10.32
CA ARG A 2 -31.58 -28.68 -10.54
C ARG A 2 -30.08 -28.92 -10.34
N ARG A 3 -29.29 -28.77 -11.41
CA ARG A 3 -27.82 -28.79 -11.30
C ARG A 3 -27.38 -27.44 -10.77
N ALA A 4 -26.53 -27.49 -9.75
CA ALA A 4 -25.87 -26.35 -9.15
C ALA A 4 -25.21 -25.46 -10.20
N PHE A 5 -25.41 -24.15 -10.09
CA PHE A 5 -24.45 -23.16 -10.58
C PHE A 5 -23.86 -22.51 -9.33
N VAL A 6 -22.64 -22.94 -9.02
CA VAL A 6 -21.73 -22.32 -8.05
C VAL A 6 -20.88 -21.33 -8.85
N ASN A 7 -20.82 -20.11 -8.31
CA ASN A 7 -19.81 -19.05 -8.42
C ASN A 7 -19.00 -18.91 -9.70
N GLU A 8 -19.12 -17.74 -10.32
CA GLU A 8 -17.96 -17.03 -10.83
C GLU A 8 -18.28 -15.52 -10.72
N ASP A 9 -18.15 -14.97 -9.51
CA ASP A 9 -17.95 -13.53 -9.38
C ASP A 9 -16.63 -13.25 -10.11
N HIS A 10 -16.76 -12.84 -11.36
CA HIS A 10 -15.70 -12.20 -12.12
C HIS A 10 -15.37 -10.90 -11.38
N GLU A 11 -14.51 -10.99 -10.36
CA GLU A 11 -13.69 -9.84 -10.01
C GLU A 11 -12.94 -9.47 -11.27
N GLU A 12 -13.33 -8.33 -11.83
CA GLU A 12 -12.68 -7.67 -12.94
C GLU A 12 -11.17 -7.70 -12.67
N TYR A 13 -10.43 -8.54 -13.40
CA TYR A 13 -8.97 -8.61 -13.36
C TYR A 13 -8.41 -7.29 -13.89
N LYS A 14 -8.51 -6.23 -13.09
CA LYS A 14 -7.63 -5.09 -13.23
C LYS A 14 -6.23 -5.66 -12.99
N PRO A 15 -5.28 -5.47 -13.92
CA PRO A 15 -3.90 -5.86 -13.64
C PRO A 15 -3.49 -5.10 -12.38
N LYS A 16 -3.46 -5.80 -11.24
CA LYS A 16 -3.02 -5.23 -9.96
C LYS A 16 -1.68 -4.59 -10.26
N ARG A 17 -1.49 -3.32 -9.88
CA ARG A 17 -0.18 -2.69 -9.97
C ARG A 17 0.78 -3.66 -9.27
N ASN A 18 1.76 -4.16 -10.00
CA ASN A 18 2.79 -4.99 -9.39
C ASN A 18 3.55 -4.05 -8.47
N HIS A 19 3.14 -3.95 -7.21
CA HIS A 19 3.79 -3.16 -6.17
C HIS A 19 5.22 -3.65 -5.87
N HIS A 20 5.75 -4.58 -6.69
CA HIS A 20 7.04 -5.24 -6.58
C HIS A 20 7.36 -5.65 -5.14
N LEU A 21 6.34 -6.15 -4.44
CA LEU A 21 6.49 -6.59 -3.06
C LEU A 21 7.38 -7.85 -3.03
N PRO A 22 8.38 -7.90 -2.16
CA PRO A 22 9.14 -9.12 -1.92
C PRO A 22 8.22 -10.20 -1.29
N PRO A 23 8.72 -11.42 -1.08
CA PRO A 23 8.02 -12.41 -0.26
C PRO A 23 7.67 -11.83 1.12
N ARG A 24 6.54 -12.28 1.69
CA ARG A 24 6.00 -11.72 2.94
C ARG A 24 6.87 -11.98 4.18
N ASP A 25 7.70 -13.01 4.12
CA ASP A 25 8.70 -13.39 5.12
C ASP A 25 10.03 -12.63 4.97
N ASP A 26 10.18 -11.82 3.92
CA ASP A 26 11.37 -11.00 3.72
C ASP A 26 11.39 -9.81 4.69
N PRO A 27 12.51 -9.55 5.40
CA PRO A 27 12.63 -8.39 6.29
C PRO A 27 12.41 -7.03 5.61
N SER A 28 12.56 -6.96 4.29
CA SER A 28 12.30 -5.75 3.50
C SER A 28 10.84 -5.56 3.10
N TYR A 29 9.97 -6.54 3.38
CA TYR A 29 8.56 -6.49 3.03
C TYR A 29 7.86 -5.25 3.60
N ASP A 30 8.09 -4.94 4.87
CA ASP A 30 7.46 -3.79 5.54
C ASP A 30 7.89 -2.46 4.90
N ALA A 31 9.15 -2.34 4.51
CA ALA A 31 9.65 -1.16 3.81
C ALA A 31 9.00 -1.01 2.41
N ALA A 32 8.89 -2.11 1.67
CA ALA A 32 8.25 -2.14 0.36
C ALA A 32 6.73 -1.86 0.45
N ALA A 33 6.07 -2.41 1.47
CA ALA A 33 4.65 -2.19 1.74
C ALA A 33 4.35 -0.73 2.10
N ALA A 34 5.21 -0.10 2.92
CA ALA A 34 5.12 1.32 3.22
C ALA A 34 5.20 2.16 1.95
N ALA A 35 6.18 1.89 1.07
CA ALA A 35 6.30 2.59 -0.21
C ALA A 35 5.06 2.37 -1.10
N ALA A 36 4.57 1.14 -1.21
CA ALA A 36 3.39 0.79 -2.00
C ALA A 36 2.12 1.52 -1.53
N LEU A 37 1.90 1.63 -0.22
CA LEU A 37 0.78 2.38 0.34
C LEU A 37 0.88 3.87 0.01
N LEU A 38 2.06 4.48 0.16
CA LEU A 38 2.25 5.89 -0.21
C LEU A 38 2.05 6.12 -1.71
N GLU A 39 2.54 5.23 -2.57
CA GLU A 39 2.32 5.32 -4.01
C GLU A 39 0.84 5.20 -4.38
N GLY A 40 0.12 4.20 -3.84
CA GLY A 40 -1.33 4.06 -4.02
C GLY A 40 -2.08 5.32 -3.57
N ALA A 41 -1.67 5.89 -2.44
CA ALA A 41 -2.24 7.13 -1.93
C ALA A 41 -1.94 8.38 -2.78
N ARG A 42 -0.84 8.41 -3.55
CA ARG A 42 -0.57 9.51 -4.50
C ARG A 42 -1.62 9.57 -5.61
N VAL A 43 -2.13 8.41 -6.01
CA VAL A 43 -3.08 8.21 -7.13
C VAL A 43 -4.49 7.82 -6.67
N SER A 44 -4.80 7.99 -5.38
CA SER A 44 -6.11 7.70 -4.78
C SER A 44 -6.56 6.23 -4.82
N GLU A 45 -5.61 5.29 -4.91
CA GLU A 45 -5.81 3.84 -4.90
C GLU A 45 -5.31 3.21 -3.59
N VAL A 46 -5.71 3.78 -2.43
CA VAL A 46 -5.25 3.29 -1.12
C VAL A 46 -5.76 1.89 -0.83
N LEU A 47 -7.02 1.60 -1.17
CA LEU A 47 -7.65 0.30 -0.91
C LEU A 47 -6.94 -0.84 -1.65
N ASP A 48 -6.60 -0.63 -2.92
CA ASP A 48 -5.86 -1.63 -3.71
C ASP A 48 -4.47 -1.91 -3.11
N ALA A 49 -3.80 -0.86 -2.61
CA ALA A 49 -2.50 -0.99 -1.95
C ALA A 49 -2.59 -1.68 -0.57
N GLU A 50 -3.67 -1.44 0.20
CA GLU A 50 -3.94 -2.18 1.44
C GLU A 50 -4.16 -3.67 1.15
N ASP A 51 -4.94 -4.00 0.13
CA ASP A 51 -5.22 -5.39 -0.23
C ASP A 51 -3.97 -6.10 -0.75
N ALA A 52 -3.09 -5.40 -1.47
CA ALA A 52 -1.84 -5.97 -1.96
C ALA A 52 -0.79 -6.20 -0.87
N THR A 53 -0.73 -5.31 0.13
CA THR A 53 0.28 -5.36 1.20
C THR A 53 -0.20 -6.08 2.46
N GLY A 54 -1.51 -6.20 2.64
CA GLY A 54 -2.14 -6.70 3.86
C GLY A 54 -2.05 -5.73 5.04
N TYR A 55 -1.51 -4.53 4.86
CA TYR A 55 -1.43 -3.47 5.87
C TYR A 55 -2.51 -2.43 5.67
N LYS A 56 -2.88 -1.74 6.75
CA LYS A 56 -3.83 -0.62 6.69
C LYS A 56 -3.11 0.73 6.57
N TRP A 57 -3.80 1.70 5.98
CA TRP A 57 -3.33 3.07 5.96
C TRP A 57 -3.21 3.62 7.38
N GLY A 58 -2.04 4.10 7.79
CA GLY A 58 -1.79 4.54 9.16
C GLY A 58 -1.45 3.41 10.16
N ASP A 59 -1.11 2.22 9.68
CA ASP A 59 -0.63 1.10 10.51
C ASP A 59 0.64 1.50 11.31
N PRO A 60 0.64 1.32 12.65
CA PRO A 60 1.78 1.68 13.48
C PRO A 60 3.05 0.88 13.17
N GLN A 61 2.97 -0.34 12.62
CA GLN A 61 4.13 -1.16 12.29
C GLN A 61 4.98 -0.53 11.18
N LEU A 62 4.33 0.15 10.22
CA LEU A 62 5.02 0.78 9.08
C LEU A 62 5.50 2.20 9.38
N ARG A 63 5.16 2.74 10.55
CA ARG A 63 5.43 4.15 10.90
C ARG A 63 6.90 4.52 10.73
N ALA A 64 7.81 3.70 11.24
CA ALA A 64 9.25 3.96 11.14
C ALA A 64 9.74 3.98 9.67
N HIS A 65 9.19 3.13 8.82
CA HIS A 65 9.49 3.10 7.39
C HIS A 65 8.94 4.34 6.67
N VAL A 66 7.73 4.76 7.00
CA VAL A 66 7.12 5.98 6.44
C VAL A 66 7.87 7.24 6.87
N GLU A 67 8.35 7.31 8.13
CA GLU A 67 9.19 8.41 8.59
C GLU A 67 10.52 8.48 7.81
N ALA A 68 11.14 7.33 7.51
CA ALA A 68 12.34 7.27 6.67
C ALA A 68 12.06 7.70 5.22
N LEU A 69 10.93 7.30 4.63
CA LEU A 69 10.50 7.72 3.30
C LEU A 69 10.18 9.22 3.24
N LEU A 70 9.58 9.78 4.29
CA LEU A 70 9.35 11.23 4.41
C LEU A 70 10.67 12.01 4.46
N ALA A 71 11.65 11.53 5.22
CA ALA A 71 12.97 12.15 5.27
C ALA A 71 13.67 12.12 3.90
N GLN A 72 13.56 11.01 3.17
CA GLN A 72 14.07 10.89 1.81
C GLN A 72 13.34 11.81 0.83
N ALA A 73 12.00 11.88 0.90
CA ALA A 73 11.20 12.77 0.07
C ALA A 73 11.62 14.23 0.25
N ARG A 74 11.84 14.67 1.50
CA ARG A 74 12.39 16.00 1.84
C ARG A 74 13.77 16.26 1.28
N ALA A 75 14.66 15.27 1.36
CA ALA A 75 15.99 15.40 0.80
C ALA A 75 15.98 15.51 -0.74
N LEU A 76 15.00 14.88 -1.40
CA LEU A 76 14.84 14.88 -2.85
C LEU A 76 13.92 15.98 -3.39
N GLY A 77 13.19 16.69 -2.52
CA GLY A 77 12.18 17.68 -2.92
C GLY A 77 10.94 17.08 -3.57
N ASP A 78 10.55 15.85 -3.18
CA ASP A 78 9.30 15.24 -3.68
C ASP A 78 8.12 15.68 -2.80
N ASP A 79 7.67 16.92 -3.01
CA ASP A 79 6.56 17.55 -2.26
C ASP A 79 5.30 16.68 -2.20
N ARG A 80 5.04 15.90 -3.26
CA ARG A 80 3.84 15.07 -3.35
C ARG A 80 3.97 13.84 -2.46
N LEU A 81 5.14 13.21 -2.42
CA LEU A 81 5.40 12.09 -1.51
C LEU A 81 5.41 12.55 -0.05
N GLU A 82 5.97 13.73 0.23
CA GLU A 82 5.98 14.33 1.57
C GLU A 82 4.56 14.49 2.12
N GLN A 83 3.68 15.16 1.38
CA GLN A 83 2.30 15.38 1.81
C GLN A 83 1.55 14.08 2.11
N VAL A 84 1.78 13.05 1.28
CA VAL A 84 1.13 11.75 1.43
C VAL A 84 1.68 11.00 2.64
N ALA A 85 2.99 11.03 2.86
CA ALA A 85 3.62 10.45 4.05
C ALA A 85 3.19 11.15 5.33
N GLU A 86 3.11 12.49 5.35
CA GLU A 86 2.58 13.22 6.50
C GLU A 86 1.12 12.87 6.79
N ARG A 87 0.29 12.68 5.76
CA ARG A 87 -1.10 12.24 5.92
C ARG A 87 -1.16 10.83 6.52
N TYR A 88 -0.28 9.93 6.11
CA TYR A 88 -0.16 8.59 6.69
C TYR A 88 0.13 8.69 8.18
N LEU A 89 1.15 9.47 8.57
CA LEU A 89 1.61 9.58 9.96
C LEU A 89 0.60 10.27 10.90
N LYS A 90 -0.33 11.05 10.36
CA LYS A 90 -1.45 11.67 11.08
C LYS A 90 -2.65 10.73 11.22
N HIS A 91 -2.78 9.74 10.35
CA HIS A 91 -3.84 8.74 10.42
C HIS A 91 -3.43 7.62 11.37
N ARG A 92 -4.40 7.04 12.09
CA ARG A 92 -4.21 5.86 12.92
C ARG A 92 -5.26 4.84 12.50
N ALA A 93 -4.80 3.69 12.01
CA ALA A 93 -5.64 2.53 11.71
C ALA A 93 -6.07 1.79 12.99
#